data_AF-K9AV24-F1
#
_entry.id   AF-K9AV24-F1
#
_cell.length_a   1.000
_cell.length_b   1.000
_cell.length_c   1.000
_cell.angle_alpha   90.00
_cell.angle_beta   90.00
_cell.angle_gamma   90.00
#
_symmetry.space_group_name_H-M   'P 1'
#
loop_
_entity.id
_entity.type
_entity.pdbx_description
1 polymer ?
#
loop_
_entity_poly.entity_id
_entity_poly.type
_entity_poly.pdbx_seq_one_letter_code
_entity_poly.pdbx_strand_id
1 'polypeptide(L)' 'MKQQVVITKSVIGWFNVKDVEGKLLLNIAPDVFKKHFPEVSPNIAIACMELDINRIVELKDKKVSV' A
#
# COMPACT_ATOMS: atom_id res chain seq x y z
N MET A 1 -5.92 13.02 -5.76
CA MET A 1 -4.90 13.30 -6.83
C MET A 1 -4.20 11.98 -7.11
N LYS A 2 -4.01 11.62 -8.37
CA LYS A 2 -3.39 10.33 -8.71
C LYS A 2 -1.87 10.44 -8.79
N GLN A 3 -1.17 9.41 -8.32
CA GLN A 3 0.29 9.35 -8.32
C GLN A 3 0.74 7.90 -8.59
N GLN A 4 1.85 7.74 -9.32
CA GLN A 4 2.48 6.44 -9.48
C GLN A 4 3.16 6.00 -8.18
N VAL A 5 2.90 4.77 -7.77
CA VAL A 5 3.44 4.15 -6.57
C VAL A 5 4.10 2.81 -6.89
N VAL A 6 5.05 2.44 -6.04
CA VAL A 6 5.70 1.14 -6.02
C VAL A 6 5.24 0.39 -4.78
N ILE A 7 4.68 -0.80 -4.99
CA ILE A 7 4.26 -1.70 -3.92
C ILE A 7 5.27 -2.83 -3.81
N THR A 8 5.80 -3.04 -2.61
CA THR A 8 6.77 -4.11 -2.32
C THR A 8 6.31 -4.93 -1.12
N LYS A 9 6.61 -6.23 -1.11
CA LYS A 9 6.35 -7.11 0.03
C LYS A 9 7.61 -7.23 0.90
N SER A 10 7.45 -7.03 2.21
CA SER A 10 8.54 -7.18 3.17
C SER A 10 8.78 -8.65 3.49
N VAL A 11 9.91 -8.94 4.14
CA VAL A 11 10.29 -10.30 4.56
C VAL A 11 9.25 -10.90 5.51
N ILE A 12 8.60 -10.08 6.34
CA ILE A 12 7.54 -10.51 7.26
C ILE A 12 6.15 -10.53 6.60
N GLY A 13 6.07 -10.36 5.28
CA GLY A 13 4.86 -10.48 4.49
C GLY A 13 3.98 -9.23 4.39
N TRP A 14 4.37 -8.13 5.02
CA TRP A 14 3.65 -6.84 4.95
C TRP A 14 3.90 -6.13 3.63
N PHE A 15 3.06 -5.15 3.30
CA PHE A 15 3.15 -4.42 2.04
C PHE A 15 3.55 -2.97 2.29
N ASN A 16 4.53 -2.49 1.54
CA ASN A 16 4.95 -1.09 1.54
C ASN A 16 4.50 -0.44 0.25
N VAL A 17 3.73 0.64 0.36
CA VAL A 17 3.44 1.57 -0.74
C VAL A 17 4.44 2.71 -0.66
N LYS A 18 5.20 2.92 -1.73
CA LYS A 18 6.22 3.95 -1.86
C LYS A 18 5.93 4.84 -3.06
N ASP A 19 6.42 6.06 -3.05
CA ASP A 19 6.49 6.85 -4.28
C ASP A 19 7.61 6.33 -5.21
N VAL A 20 7.73 6.96 -6.38
CA VAL A 20 8.74 6.62 -7.39
C VAL A 20 10.18 6.91 -6.94
N GLU A 21 10.36 7.76 -5.92
CA GLU A 21 11.66 8.05 -5.30
C GLU A 21 11.99 7.08 -4.16
N GLY A 22 11.07 6.16 -3.85
CA GLY A 22 11.25 5.14 -2.81
C GLY A 22 10.86 5.60 -1.41
N LYS A 23 10.30 6.81 -1.24
CA LYS A 23 9.81 7.29 0.04
C LYS A 23 8.60 6.48 0.47
N LEU A 24 8.61 6.00 1.72
CA LEU A 24 7.50 5.24 2.27
C LEU A 24 6.26 6.14 2.42
N LEU A 25 5.20 5.78 1.70
CA LEU A 25 3.90 6.43 1.82
C LEU A 25 3.05 5.70 2.84
N LEU A 26 2.99 4.37 2.80
CA LEU A 26 2.14 3.58 3.68
C LEU A 26 2.73 2.18 3.90
N ASN A 27 2.61 1.66 5.12
CA ASN A 27 2.91 0.27 5.45
C ASN A 27 1.60 -0.42 5.86
N ILE A 28 1.33 -1.59 5.30
CA ILE A 28 0.01 -2.23 5.33
C ILE A 28 0.16 -3.70 5.71
N ALA A 29 -0.62 -4.13 6.70
CA ALA A 29 -0.72 -5.52 7.09
C ALA A 29 -1.36 -6.38 5.97
N PRO A 30 -1.04 -7.68 5.85
CA PRO A 30 -1.46 -8.51 4.72
C PRO A 30 -2.98 -8.61 4.52
N ASP A 31 -3.72 -8.68 5.62
CA ASP A 31 -5.17 -8.76 5.67
C ASP A 31 -5.83 -7.44 5.20
N VAL A 32 -5.31 -6.30 5.66
CA VAL A 32 -5.73 -4.97 5.22
C VAL A 32 -5.39 -4.78 3.75
N PHE A 33 -4.20 -5.20 3.32
CA PHE A 33 -3.77 -5.10 1.93
C PHE A 33 -4.72 -5.87 0.99
N LYS A 34 -5.02 -7.14 1.31
CA LYS A 34 -5.92 -7.97 0.50
C LYS A 34 -7.33 -7.37 0.38
N LYS A 35 -7.81 -6.69 1.42
CA LYS A 35 -9.11 -6.00 1.41
C LYS A 35 -9.10 -4.72 0.57
N HIS A 36 -8.02 -3.94 0.65
CA HIS A 36 -7.97 -2.60 0.07
C HIS A 36 -7.29 -2.53 -1.30
N PHE A 37 -6.55 -3.57 -1.70
CA PHE A 37 -5.85 -3.68 -2.97
C PHE A 37 -6.15 -5.05 -3.63
N PRO A 38 -7.43 -5.41 -3.86
CA PRO A 38 -7.80 -6.68 -4.50
C PRO A 38 -7.23 -6.82 -5.92
N GLU A 39 -6.90 -5.69 -6.57
CA GLU A 39 -6.26 -5.63 -7.88
C GLU A 39 -4.79 -6.07 -7.87
N VAL A 40 -4.17 -6.20 -6.69
CA VAL A 40 -2.76 -6.62 -6.55
C VAL A 40 -2.68 -8.00 -5.93
N SER A 41 -1.98 -8.92 -6.61
CA SER A 41 -1.76 -10.27 -6.10
C SER A 41 -0.99 -10.24 -4.76
N PRO A 42 -1.40 -10.99 -3.72
CA PRO A 42 -0.64 -11.09 -2.47
C PRO A 42 0.74 -11.75 -2.61
N ASN A 43 1.02 -12.36 -3.76
CA ASN A 43 2.28 -13.04 -4.08
C ASN A 43 3.25 -12.16 -4.88
N ILE A 44 2.99 -10.86 -5.01
CA ILE A 44 3.94 -9.94 -5.65
C ILE A 44 5.27 -9.87 -4.91
N ALA A 45 6.35 -9.73 -5.67
CA ALA A 45 7.60 -9.20 -5.16
C ALA A 45 7.60 -7.66 -5.25
N ILE A 46 7.25 -7.14 -6.44
CA ILE A 46 7.12 -5.73 -6.77
C ILE A 46 5.90 -5.55 -7.68
N ALA A 47 5.15 -4.47 -7.49
CA ALA A 47 4.16 -3.97 -8.44
C ALA A 47 4.27 -2.45 -8.58
N CYS A 48 3.98 -1.92 -9.76
CA CYS A 48 3.86 -0.49 -10.01
C CYS A 48 2.45 -0.19 -10.47
N MET A 49 1.81 0.84 -9.91
CA MET A 49 0.47 1.25 -10.32
C MET A 49 0.22 2.73 -10.06
N GLU A 50 -0.77 3.29 -10.73
CA GLU A 50 -1.31 4.61 -10.41
C GLU A 50 -2.34 4.48 -9.29
N LEU A 51 -2.18 5.25 -8.21
CA LEU A 51 -3.06 5.24 -7.05
C LEU A 51 -3.61 6.64 -6.76
N ASP A 52 -4.87 6.73 -6.35
CA ASP A 52 -5.39 7.97 -5.77
C ASP A 52 -4.85 8.13 -4.34
N ILE A 53 -4.16 9.24 -4.07
CA ILE A 53 -3.56 9.58 -2.78
C ILE A 53 -4.60 9.55 -1.65
N ASN A 54 -5.86 9.86 -1.94
CA ASN A 54 -6.94 9.82 -0.95
C ASN A 54 -7.11 8.41 -0.33
N ARG A 55 -6.90 7.33 -1.11
CA ARG A 55 -6.92 5.94 -0.59
C ARG A 55 -5.84 5.71 0.47
N ILE A 56 -4.67 6.35 0.32
CA ILE A 56 -3.57 6.25 1.30
C ILE A 56 -3.91 7.02 2.57
N VAL A 57 -4.46 8.23 2.44
CA VAL A 57 -4.84 9.10 3.55
C VAL A 57 -5.91 8.44 4.41
N GLU A 58 -6.97 7.90 3.79
CA GLU A 58 -8.06 7.21 4.49
C GLU A 58 -7.57 6.01 5.32
N LEU A 59 -6.55 5.30 4.85
CA LEU A 59 -5.95 4.16 5.56
C LEU A 59 -5.05 4.61 6.72
N LYS A 60 -4.41 5.77 6.63
CA LYS A 60 -3.62 6.35 7.73
C LYS A 60 -4.52 6.92 8.82
N ASP A 61 -5.59 7.59 8.43
CA ASP A 61 -6.45 8.37 9.33
C ASP A 61 -7.55 7.53 9.98
N LYS A 62 -7.74 6.28 9.54
CA LYS A 62 -8.43 5.26 10.34
C LYS A 62 -7.61 5.00 11.60
N LYS A 63 -7.78 5.87 12.59
CA LYS A 63 -7.50 5.58 13.99
C LYS A 63 -8.04 4.19 14.25
N VAL A 64 -7.15 3.30 14.67
CA VAL A 64 -7.53 2.09 15.35
C VAL A 64 -8.36 2.58 16.54
N SER A 65 -9.69 2.48 16.44
CA SER A 65 -10.55 2.59 17.62
C SER A 65 -10.16 1.39 18.48
N VAL A 66 -9.28 1.63 19.44
CA VAL A 66 -8.91 0.69 20.50
C VAL A 66 -10.05 0.65 21.49
#